data_AF-A0A519VPT7-F1
#
_entry.id   AF-A0A519VPT7-F1
#
_cell.length_a   1.000
_cell.length_b   1.000
_cell.length_c   1.000
_cell.angle_alpha   90.00
_cell.angle_beta   90.00
_cell.angle_gamma   90.00
#
_symmetry.space_group_name_H-M   'P 1'
#
loop_
_entity.id
_entity.type
_entity.pdbx_description
1 polymer ?
#
loop_
_entity_poly.entity_id
_entity_poly.type
_entity_poly.pdbx_seq_one_letter_code
_entity_poly.pdbx_strand_id
1 'polypeptide(L)'
;MKNKFLLAALVLFFFGKIVAFAQSTSNKGTDFWIGYAGHIDGLVSRMTLFLSSDVNTTYQVTSGGSVIASGNIIANVVTPVFINPNQHNVYIATSDVKELNKGINVTSAEPISVYCVISNNARTGSTLVLPTSTLEQEYYVFSQQNENNNAAAFSEFTIV
;
A
#
# COMPACT_ATOMS: atom_id res chain seq x y z
N MET A 1 34.00 34.26 -32.93
CA MET A 1 33.56 33.74 -31.61
C MET A 1 32.06 33.49 -31.53
N LYS A 2 31.19 34.35 -32.09
CA LYS A 2 29.71 34.17 -32.13
C LYS A 2 29.23 32.84 -32.75
N ASN A 3 29.85 32.37 -33.82
CA ASN A 3 29.40 31.15 -34.53
C ASN A 3 29.72 29.84 -33.77
N LYS A 4 30.73 29.83 -32.90
CA LYS A 4 31.05 28.66 -32.06
C LYS A 4 30.03 28.49 -30.93
N PHE A 5 29.47 29.61 -30.45
CA PHE A 5 28.41 29.62 -29.45
C PHE A 5 27.09 29.05 -30.00
N LEU A 6 26.74 29.43 -31.23
CA LEU A 6 25.59 28.88 -31.95
C LEU A 6 25.71 27.37 -32.19
N LEU A 7 26.90 26.89 -32.54
CA LEU A 7 27.15 25.46 -32.74
C LEU A 7 27.05 24.68 -31.42
N ALA A 8 27.58 25.21 -30.32
CA ALA A 8 27.47 24.61 -28.99
C ALA A 8 26.01 24.55 -28.49
N ALA A 9 25.23 25.60 -28.75
CA ALA A 9 23.80 25.63 -28.42
C ALA A 9 22.99 24.60 -29.23
N LEU A 10 23.33 24.41 -30.52
CA LEU A 10 22.67 23.43 -31.38
C LEU A 10 22.96 21.99 -30.91
N VAL A 11 24.19 21.70 -30.50
CA VAL A 11 24.57 20.39 -29.94
C VAL A 11 23.82 20.09 -28.65
N LEU A 12 23.70 21.07 -27.74
CA LEU A 12 22.94 20.90 -26.50
C LEU A 12 21.45 20.59 -26.75
N PHE A 13 20.87 21.17 -27.81
CA PHE A 13 19.46 20.97 -28.19
C PHE A 13 19.20 19.57 -28.78
N PHE A 14 20.18 18.98 -29.49
CA PHE A 14 20.06 17.63 -30.06
C PHE A 14 20.32 16.51 -29.04
N PHE A 15 21.08 16.77 -27.97
CA PHE A 15 21.35 15.79 -26.89
C PHE A 15 20.40 15.91 -25.69
N GLY A 16 19.46 16.86 -25.69
CA GLY A 16 18.59 17.18 -24.55
C GLY A 16 17.38 16.27 -24.32
N LYS A 17 17.34 15.03 -24.84
CA LYS A 17 16.28 14.07 -24.49
C LYS A 17 16.67 13.25 -23.26
N ILE A 18 16.86 13.93 -22.13
CA ILE A 18 16.95 13.26 -20.83
C ILE A 18 15.51 12.92 -20.44
N VAL A 19 15.19 11.63 -20.38
CA VAL A 19 13.92 11.16 -19.80
C VAL A 19 13.99 11.48 -18.31
N ALA A 20 13.37 12.58 -17.90
CA ALA A 20 13.21 12.90 -16.50
C ALA A 20 12.14 11.98 -15.92
N PHE A 21 12.51 11.11 -14.98
CA PHE A 21 11.55 10.39 -14.14
C PHE A 21 10.94 11.41 -13.18
N ALA A 22 9.76 11.91 -13.51
CA ALA A 22 8.98 12.71 -12.57
C ALA A 22 8.46 11.78 -11.45
N GLN A 23 8.46 12.28 -10.23
CA GLN A 23 7.87 11.59 -9.09
C GLN A 23 6.36 11.54 -9.31
N SER A 24 5.80 10.35 -9.49
CA SER A 24 4.35 10.20 -9.56
C SER A 24 3.81 10.22 -8.13
N THR A 25 3.24 11.34 -7.67
CA THR A 25 2.63 11.47 -6.34
C THR A 25 1.21 10.87 -6.29
N SER A 26 0.98 9.82 -7.07
CA SER A 26 -0.33 9.20 -7.20
C SER A 26 -0.53 8.12 -6.15
N ASN A 27 -1.76 7.99 -5.67
CA ASN A 27 -2.20 6.80 -4.93
C ASN A 27 -2.50 5.60 -5.86
N LYS A 28 -2.26 5.74 -7.17
CA LYS A 28 -2.34 4.67 -8.15
C LYS A 28 -0.96 4.09 -8.45
N GLY A 29 -0.87 2.76 -8.47
CA GLY A 29 0.34 2.02 -8.80
C GLY A 29 0.05 0.54 -9.02
N THR A 30 1.10 -0.25 -9.20
CA THR A 30 1.00 -1.69 -9.53
C THR A 30 1.58 -2.61 -8.46
N ASP A 31 2.19 -2.06 -7.42
CA ASP A 31 2.80 -2.79 -6.30
C ASP A 31 2.55 -2.04 -5.00
N PHE A 32 2.05 -2.77 -4.00
CA PHE A 32 1.68 -2.24 -2.70
C PHE A 32 2.05 -3.24 -1.61
N TRP A 33 2.48 -2.74 -0.46
CA TRP A 33 2.67 -3.53 0.76
C TRP A 33 1.75 -3.04 1.87
N ILE A 34 1.07 -3.98 2.51
CA ILE A 34 0.11 -3.72 3.58
C ILE A 34 0.46 -4.59 4.78
N GLY A 35 0.46 -3.98 5.96
CA GLY A 35 0.50 -4.67 7.24
C GLY A 35 -0.90 -4.91 7.77
N TYR A 36 -1.19 -6.12 8.23
CA TYR A 36 -2.36 -6.36 9.06
C TYR A 36 -1.97 -6.03 10.51
N ALA A 37 -2.03 -4.74 10.85
CA ALA A 37 -1.75 -4.23 12.19
C ALA A 37 -2.68 -4.88 13.23
N GLY A 38 -2.19 -4.95 14.47
CA GLY A 38 -2.95 -5.49 15.59
C GLY A 38 -4.29 -4.78 15.78
N HIS A 39 -5.30 -5.57 16.13
CA HIS A 39 -6.64 -5.09 16.42
C HIS A 39 -7.02 -5.51 17.84
N ILE A 40 -7.80 -4.69 18.56
CA ILE A 40 -8.25 -5.00 19.93
C ILE A 40 -9.04 -6.31 20.02
N ASP A 41 -9.62 -6.77 18.91
CA ASP A 41 -10.34 -8.05 18.79
C ASP A 41 -9.48 -9.20 18.25
N GLY A 42 -8.18 -8.98 18.07
CA GLY A 42 -7.25 -9.99 17.59
C GLY A 42 -7.67 -10.61 16.26
N LEU A 43 -7.60 -11.94 16.22
CA LEU A 43 -7.92 -12.76 15.06
C LEU A 43 -9.43 -12.81 14.73
N VAL A 44 -10.30 -12.22 15.55
CA VAL A 44 -11.74 -12.08 15.22
C VAL A 44 -11.94 -10.98 14.17
N SER A 45 -11.02 -10.02 14.07
CA SER A 45 -11.05 -8.96 13.06
C SER A 45 -10.94 -9.48 11.62
N ARG A 46 -11.47 -8.71 10.66
CA ARG A 46 -11.37 -9.02 9.23
C ARG A 46 -10.82 -7.83 8.47
N MET A 47 -9.89 -8.08 7.56
CA MET A 47 -9.40 -7.08 6.63
C MET A 47 -10.14 -7.20 5.29
N THR A 48 -10.54 -6.06 4.74
CA THR A 48 -11.04 -5.95 3.36
C THR A 48 -10.16 -4.97 2.61
N LEU A 49 -9.63 -5.42 1.48
CA LEU A 49 -8.96 -4.57 0.50
C LEU A 49 -10.01 -4.15 -0.53
N PHE A 50 -10.10 -2.86 -0.81
CA PHE A 50 -10.93 -2.29 -1.85
C PHE A 50 -10.02 -1.84 -2.99
N LEU A 51 -10.06 -2.60 -4.08
CA LEU A 51 -9.22 -2.39 -5.26
C LEU A 51 -10.06 -1.69 -6.34
N SER A 52 -9.53 -0.64 -6.96
CA SER A 52 -10.22 0.02 -8.08
C SER A 52 -9.25 0.49 -9.14
N SER A 53 -9.69 0.47 -10.39
CA SER A 53 -8.96 0.97 -11.55
C SER A 53 -9.93 1.67 -12.51
N ASP A 54 -9.41 2.54 -13.37
CA ASP A 54 -10.15 3.14 -14.49
C ASP A 54 -10.15 2.25 -15.75
N VAL A 55 -9.39 1.16 -15.75
CA VAL A 55 -9.32 0.16 -16.81
C VAL A 55 -9.58 -1.25 -16.27
N ASN A 56 -9.95 -2.17 -17.16
CA ASN A 56 -10.02 -3.59 -16.80
C ASN A 56 -8.61 -4.12 -16.57
N THR A 57 -8.38 -4.78 -15.44
CA THR A 57 -7.06 -5.33 -15.11
C THR A 57 -7.17 -6.58 -14.23
N THR A 58 -6.04 -7.18 -13.90
CA THR A 58 -5.94 -8.31 -12.97
C THR A 58 -5.15 -7.91 -11.74
N TYR A 59 -5.39 -8.63 -10.65
CA TYR A 59 -4.63 -8.47 -9.42
C TYR A 59 -4.22 -9.83 -8.84
N GLN A 60 -3.15 -9.79 -8.06
CA GLN A 60 -2.70 -10.90 -7.22
C GLN A 60 -2.35 -10.35 -5.84
N VAL A 61 -2.80 -11.06 -4.81
CA VAL A 61 -2.44 -10.79 -3.41
C VAL A 61 -1.61 -11.96 -2.91
N THR A 62 -0.42 -11.67 -2.39
CA THR A 62 0.50 -12.66 -1.84
C THR A 62 0.85 -12.33 -0.40
N SER A 63 1.14 -13.36 0.38
CA SER A 63 1.74 -13.23 1.70
C SER A 63 2.56 -14.47 2.03
N GLY A 64 3.72 -14.29 2.66
CA GLY A 64 4.64 -15.38 2.99
C GLY A 64 5.05 -16.23 1.78
N GLY A 65 5.12 -15.63 0.58
CA GLY A 65 5.45 -16.33 -0.66
C GLY A 65 4.30 -17.15 -1.27
N SER A 66 3.09 -17.11 -0.69
CA SER A 66 1.92 -17.80 -1.21
C SER A 66 0.88 -16.82 -1.76
N VAL A 67 0.21 -17.19 -2.85
CA VAL A 67 -0.95 -16.45 -3.36
C VAL A 67 -2.15 -16.71 -2.45
N ILE A 68 -2.72 -15.65 -1.88
CA ILE A 68 -3.87 -15.73 -0.97
C ILE A 68 -5.17 -15.25 -1.61
N ALA A 69 -5.07 -14.43 -2.65
CA ALA A 69 -6.20 -14.05 -3.51
C ALA A 69 -5.71 -13.62 -4.90
N SER A 70 -6.56 -13.77 -5.91
CA SER A 70 -6.31 -13.22 -7.25
C SER A 70 -7.63 -13.08 -8.00
N GLY A 71 -7.65 -12.25 -9.04
CA GLY A 71 -8.85 -12.05 -9.85
C GLY A 71 -8.74 -10.89 -10.82
N ASN A 72 -9.90 -10.42 -11.26
CA ASN A 72 -10.05 -9.32 -12.20
C ASN A 72 -10.65 -8.11 -11.48
N ILE A 73 -10.24 -6.92 -11.89
CA ILE A 73 -10.85 -5.64 -11.53
C ILE A 73 -11.53 -5.11 -12.78
N ILE A 74 -12.83 -4.80 -12.65
CA ILE A 74 -13.61 -4.16 -13.71
C ILE A 74 -13.40 -2.65 -13.63
N ALA A 75 -13.19 -2.01 -14.77
CA ALA A 75 -13.01 -0.57 -14.90
C ALA A 75 -14.12 0.19 -14.17
N ASN A 76 -13.74 1.17 -13.34
CA ASN A 76 -14.62 2.06 -12.58
C ASN A 76 -15.51 1.34 -11.56
N VAL A 77 -15.17 0.10 -11.18
CA VAL A 77 -15.87 -0.67 -10.14
C VAL A 77 -14.89 -1.02 -9.03
N VAL A 78 -15.35 -0.84 -7.78
CA VAL A 78 -14.59 -1.27 -6.60
C VAL A 78 -14.72 -2.78 -6.43
N THR A 79 -13.59 -3.47 -6.40
CA THR A 79 -13.47 -4.91 -6.18
C THR A 79 -13.03 -5.18 -4.75
N PRO A 80 -13.89 -5.73 -3.87
CA PRO A 80 -13.51 -6.09 -2.52
C PRO A 80 -12.78 -7.44 -2.48
N VAL A 81 -11.71 -7.50 -1.68
CA VAL A 81 -10.93 -8.73 -1.40
C VAL A 81 -10.87 -8.93 0.10
N PHE A 82 -11.38 -10.07 0.56
CA PHE A 82 -11.47 -10.37 2.00
C PHE A 82 -10.25 -11.17 2.44
N ILE A 83 -9.54 -10.67 3.46
CA ILE A 83 -8.40 -11.34 4.08
C ILE A 83 -8.79 -11.75 5.51
N ASN A 84 -8.83 -13.06 5.74
CA ASN A 84 -9.12 -13.63 7.06
C ASN A 84 -7.80 -14.02 7.75
N PRO A 85 -7.48 -13.41 8.90
CA PRO A 85 -6.24 -13.70 9.63
C PRO A 85 -6.21 -15.12 10.25
N ASN A 86 -7.33 -15.84 10.27
CA ASN A 86 -7.35 -17.27 10.67
C ASN A 86 -7.01 -18.21 9.51
N GLN A 87 -7.08 -17.74 8.26
CA GLN A 87 -6.77 -18.53 7.06
C GLN A 87 -5.37 -18.21 6.53
N HIS A 88 -4.87 -17.01 6.79
CA HIS A 88 -3.56 -16.55 6.34
C HIS A 88 -2.79 -15.98 7.53
N ASN A 89 -1.52 -16.34 7.68
CA ASN A 89 -0.66 -15.85 8.75
C ASN A 89 -0.18 -14.41 8.44
N VAL A 90 -1.10 -13.45 8.51
CA VAL A 90 -0.85 -12.04 8.16
C VAL A 90 -0.94 -11.10 9.35
N TYR A 91 -1.63 -11.51 10.42
CA TYR A 91 -1.93 -10.67 11.58
C TYR A 91 -0.68 -10.39 12.42
N ILE A 92 -0.31 -9.12 12.58
CA ILE A 92 0.84 -8.68 13.37
C ILE A 92 0.35 -8.38 14.78
N ALA A 93 0.83 -9.16 15.75
CA ALA A 93 0.29 -9.16 17.12
C ALA A 93 1.29 -8.63 18.15
N THR A 94 2.57 -8.56 17.79
CA THR A 94 3.66 -8.23 18.70
C THR A 94 4.10 -6.78 18.55
N SER A 95 4.56 -6.18 19.66
CA SER A 95 5.22 -4.87 19.66
C SER A 95 6.74 -5.07 19.59
N ASP A 96 7.44 -4.17 18.90
CA ASP A 96 8.90 -4.10 18.85
C ASP A 96 9.59 -5.38 18.34
N VAL A 97 8.87 -6.20 17.56
CA VAL A 97 9.37 -7.45 16.99
C VAL A 97 9.09 -7.50 15.51
N LYS A 98 10.11 -7.91 14.73
CA LYS A 98 9.93 -8.23 13.31
C LYS A 98 9.24 -9.58 13.15
N GLU A 99 7.98 -9.58 12.75
CA GLU A 99 7.26 -10.80 12.38
C GLU A 99 7.54 -11.16 10.92
N LEU A 100 8.04 -12.37 10.68
CA LEU A 100 8.41 -12.82 9.33
C LEU A 100 7.19 -13.34 8.55
N ASN A 101 7.20 -13.13 7.23
CA ASN A 101 6.23 -13.68 6.29
C ASN A 101 4.78 -13.23 6.51
N LYS A 102 4.55 -12.08 7.17
CA LYS A 102 3.21 -11.53 7.45
C LYS A 102 2.77 -10.39 6.51
N GLY A 103 3.70 -9.80 5.77
CA GLY A 103 3.39 -8.73 4.82
C GLY A 103 2.41 -9.20 3.74
N ILE A 104 1.45 -8.36 3.41
CA ILE A 104 0.48 -8.58 2.33
C ILE A 104 0.93 -7.73 1.15
N ASN A 105 1.35 -8.38 0.08
CA ASN A 105 1.73 -7.72 -1.16
C ASN A 105 0.58 -7.80 -2.16
N VAL A 106 0.16 -6.66 -2.69
CA VAL A 106 -0.85 -6.57 -3.75
C VAL A 106 -0.15 -6.10 -5.00
N THR A 107 -0.24 -6.90 -6.07
CA THR A 107 0.27 -6.54 -7.39
C THR A 107 -0.84 -6.55 -8.42
N SER A 108 -0.70 -5.74 -9.46
CA SER A 108 -1.66 -5.66 -10.57
C SER A 108 -0.97 -5.47 -11.91
N ALA A 109 -1.65 -5.86 -12.99
CA ALA A 109 -1.13 -5.69 -14.35
C ALA A 109 -1.15 -4.22 -14.82
N GLU A 110 -2.15 -3.45 -14.37
CA GLU A 110 -2.29 -2.02 -14.64
C GLU A 110 -2.42 -1.24 -13.33
N PRO A 111 -2.16 0.08 -13.30
CA PRO A 111 -2.27 0.88 -12.10
C PRO A 111 -3.67 0.82 -11.46
N ILE A 112 -3.71 0.54 -10.17
CA ILE A 112 -4.92 0.52 -9.33
C ILE A 112 -4.72 1.44 -8.13
N SER A 113 -5.82 1.84 -7.47
CA SER A 113 -5.78 2.41 -6.13
C SER A 113 -6.25 1.36 -5.11
N VAL A 114 -5.64 1.37 -3.92
CA VAL A 114 -5.90 0.40 -2.87
C VAL A 114 -6.31 1.11 -1.58
N TYR A 115 -7.48 0.76 -1.06
CA TYR A 115 -7.92 1.16 0.28
C TYR A 115 -8.10 -0.08 1.14
N CYS A 116 -7.68 -0.02 2.39
CA CYS A 116 -7.72 -1.15 3.31
C CYS A 116 -8.53 -0.79 4.55
N VAL A 117 -9.37 -1.73 5.01
CA VAL A 117 -10.14 -1.61 6.25
C VAL A 117 -10.00 -2.89 7.05
N ILE A 118 -9.51 -2.79 8.28
CA ILE A 118 -9.62 -3.81 9.31
C ILE A 118 -10.85 -3.48 10.14
N SER A 119 -11.75 -4.44 10.34
CA SER A 119 -13.00 -4.20 11.06
C SER A 119 -13.42 -5.37 11.93
N ASN A 120 -14.12 -5.05 13.02
CA ASN A 120 -14.92 -5.99 13.79
C ASN A 120 -15.99 -5.25 14.60
N ASN A 121 -17.26 -5.64 14.45
CA ASN A 121 -18.39 -4.95 15.08
C ASN A 121 -18.35 -3.43 14.79
N ALA A 122 -18.58 -2.57 15.79
CA ALA A 122 -18.52 -1.11 15.65
C ALA A 122 -17.09 -0.53 15.77
N ARG A 123 -16.05 -1.26 15.36
CA ARG A 123 -14.64 -0.83 15.41
C ARG A 123 -13.96 -1.06 14.06
N THR A 124 -13.28 -0.04 13.56
CA THR A 124 -12.58 -0.06 12.27
C THR A 124 -11.27 0.69 12.34
N GLY A 125 -10.24 0.18 11.67
CA GLY A 125 -9.03 0.91 11.30
C GLY A 125 -8.87 0.87 9.79
N SER A 126 -8.58 2.01 9.18
CA SER A 126 -8.53 2.10 7.71
C SER A 126 -7.33 2.89 7.22
N THR A 127 -6.85 2.56 6.03
CA THR A 127 -5.71 3.24 5.41
C THR A 127 -5.88 3.34 3.89
N LEU A 128 -5.49 4.49 3.34
CA LEU A 128 -5.19 4.62 1.92
C LEU A 128 -3.77 4.08 1.71
N VAL A 129 -3.65 3.02 0.93
CA VAL A 129 -2.36 2.37 0.71
C VAL A 129 -1.66 3.06 -0.45
N LEU A 130 -0.48 3.58 -0.20
CA LEU A 130 0.36 4.19 -1.22
C LEU A 130 1.17 3.12 -1.97
N PRO A 131 1.40 3.28 -3.28
CA PRO A 131 2.27 2.39 -4.03
C PRO A 131 3.69 2.37 -3.49
N THR A 132 4.39 1.23 -3.58
CA THR A 132 5.78 1.09 -3.12
C THR A 132 6.72 2.11 -3.77
N SER A 133 6.44 2.50 -5.02
CA SER A 133 7.22 3.50 -5.76
C SER A 133 7.10 4.94 -5.22
N THR A 134 6.16 5.20 -4.32
CA THR A 134 5.91 6.53 -3.74
C THR A 134 6.18 6.57 -2.23
N LEU A 135 6.65 5.47 -1.64
CA LEU A 135 6.95 5.41 -0.22
C LEU A 135 8.26 6.13 0.09
N GLU A 136 8.27 6.88 1.18
CA GLU A 136 9.42 7.62 1.68
C GLU A 136 10.11 6.86 2.82
N GLN A 137 11.24 7.39 3.31
CA GLN A 137 11.99 6.80 4.41
C GLN A 137 11.59 7.33 5.78
N GLU A 138 10.89 8.45 5.84
CA GLU A 138 10.54 9.14 7.08
C GLU A 138 9.02 9.12 7.30
N TYR A 139 8.60 8.68 8.49
CA TYR A 139 7.20 8.55 8.87
C TYR A 139 6.96 9.25 10.21
N TYR A 140 5.82 9.95 10.30
CA TYR A 140 5.35 10.57 11.53
C TYR A 140 4.08 9.87 11.99
N VAL A 141 4.02 9.54 13.27
CA VAL A 141 2.86 8.89 13.89
C VAL A 141 2.27 9.84 14.92
N PHE A 142 0.99 10.15 14.76
CA PHE A 142 0.22 10.89 15.75
C PHE A 142 -0.65 9.88 16.51
N SER A 143 -0.46 9.78 17.82
CA SER A 143 -1.21 8.89 18.69
C SER A 143 -1.72 9.64 19.92
N GLN A 144 -2.76 9.10 20.53
CA GLN A 144 -3.37 9.65 21.73
C GLN A 144 -3.66 8.52 22.72
N GLN A 145 -3.65 8.86 24.01
CA GLN A 145 -4.02 7.91 25.04
C GLN A 145 -5.49 7.52 24.87
N ASN A 146 -5.78 6.23 25.02
CA ASN A 146 -7.16 5.76 25.02
C ASN A 146 -7.84 6.20 26.33
N GLU A 147 -8.99 6.87 26.23
CA GLU A 147 -9.79 7.35 27.38
C GLU A 147 -10.68 6.25 27.99
N ASN A 148 -10.68 5.03 27.43
CA ASN A 148 -11.57 3.96 27.85
C ASN A 148 -10.88 3.03 28.87
N ASN A 149 -11.44 2.95 30.08
CA ASN A 149 -10.85 2.22 31.22
C ASN A 149 -11.05 0.70 31.22
N ASN A 150 -11.77 0.14 30.25
CA ASN A 150 -12.21 -1.26 30.32
C ASN A 150 -11.18 -2.29 29.79
N ALA A 151 -10.15 -1.86 29.07
CA ALA A 151 -9.02 -2.70 28.67
C ALA A 151 -7.84 -1.84 28.19
N ALA A 152 -6.61 -2.32 28.36
CA ALA A 152 -5.44 -1.69 27.77
C ALA A 152 -5.55 -1.74 26.25
N ALA A 153 -5.66 -0.57 25.61
CA ALA A 153 -5.71 -0.40 24.18
C ALA A 153 -4.60 0.55 23.75
N PHE A 154 -3.72 0.08 22.88
CA PHE A 154 -2.53 0.80 22.44
C PHE A 154 -2.70 1.22 20.99
N SER A 155 -2.10 2.35 20.63
CA SER A 155 -1.89 2.69 19.22
C SER A 155 -0.75 1.84 18.69
N GLU A 156 -0.90 1.31 17.48
CA GLU A 156 0.12 0.53 16.80
C GLU A 156 0.52 1.21 15.50
N PHE A 157 1.82 1.21 15.21
CA PHE A 157 2.37 1.62 13.93
C PHE A 157 3.14 0.43 13.36
N THR A 158 2.79 0.05 12.13
CA THR A 158 3.33 -1.13 11.46
C THR A 158 4.06 -0.72 10.20
N ILE A 159 5.25 -1.28 9.99
CA ILE A 159 6.05 -1.15 8.78
C ILE A 159 6.22 -2.54 8.17
N VAL A 160 6.16 -2.63 6.84
CA VAL A 160 6.29 -3.90 6.08
C VAL A 160 7.40 -3.76 5.05
#